data_AF-S4PQ56-F1
#
_entry.id   AF-S4PQ56-F1
#
_cell.length_a   1.000
_cell.length_b   1.000
_cell.length_c   1.000
_cell.angle_alpha   90.00
_cell.angle_beta   90.00
_cell.angle_gamma   90.00
#
_symmetry.space_group_name_H-M   'P 1'
#
loop_
_entity.id
_entity.type
_entity.pdbx_description
1 polymer ?
#
loop_
_entity_poly.entity_id
_entity_poly.type
_entity_poly.pdbx_seq_one_letter_code
_entity_poly.pdbx_strand_id
1 'polypeptide(L)' 'MIQQQRLDSYVLSRSVRTLQRAKYQPDKLLFYFDYLDQEHTCVNFTIERWYPVANMSRYLPIRVYDYY' A
#
# COMPACT_ATOMS: atom_id res chain seq x y z
N MET A 1 17.30 -0.79 5.39
CA MET A 1 16.39 -1.83 4.87
C MET A 1 15.02 -1.57 5.49
N ILE A 2 13.95 -1.40 4.69
CA ILE A 2 12.61 -1.08 5.23
C ILE A 2 11.94 -2.36 5.72
N GLN A 3 11.35 -2.33 6.91
CA GLN A 3 10.75 -3.50 7.54
C GLN A 3 9.41 -3.87 6.87
N GLN A 4 9.38 -5.05 6.25
CA GLN A 4 8.28 -5.52 5.38
C GLN A 4 7.23 -6.37 6.13
N GLN A 5 7.54 -6.81 7.37
CA GLN A 5 6.75 -7.76 8.16
C GLN A 5 5.26 -7.39 8.33
N ARG A 6 4.94 -6.11 8.51
CA ARG A 6 3.54 -5.65 8.67
C ARG A 6 2.73 -5.80 7.38
N LEU A 7 3.34 -5.57 6.22
CA LEU A 7 2.65 -5.77 4.94
C LEU A 7 2.52 -7.24 4.60
N ASP A 8 3.55 -8.03 4.91
CA ASP A 8 3.51 -9.46 4.67
C ASP A 8 2.42 -10.11 5.53
N SER A 9 2.31 -9.74 6.81
CA SER A 9 1.21 -10.21 7.67
C SER A 9 -0.15 -9.72 7.19
N TYR A 10 -0.23 -8.49 6.66
CA TYR A 10 -1.46 -7.95 6.09
C TYR A 10 -1.94 -8.75 4.87
N VAL A 11 -1.04 -9.07 3.94
CA VAL A 11 -1.35 -9.94 2.78
C VAL A 11 -1.77 -11.33 3.26
N LEU A 12 -1.02 -11.91 4.20
CA LEU A 12 -1.32 -13.24 4.75
C LEU A 12 -2.63 -13.30 5.53
N SER A 13 -3.07 -12.17 6.11
CA SER A 13 -4.35 -12.09 6.83
C SER A 13 -5.55 -12.31 5.93
N ARG A 14 -5.40 -12.13 4.61
CA ARG A 14 -6.49 -12.19 3.60
C ARG A 14 -7.70 -11.31 3.95
N SER A 15 -7.48 -10.25 4.74
CA SER A 15 -8.51 -9.25 5.03
C SER A 15 -9.01 -8.54 3.77
N VAL A 16 -8.15 -8.44 2.76
CA VAL A 16 -8.50 -7.97 1.42
C VAL A 16 -8.45 -9.16 0.46
N ARG A 17 -9.62 -9.53 -0.07
CA ARG A 17 -9.84 -10.76 -0.85
C ARG A 17 -8.92 -10.88 -2.07
N THR A 18 -8.71 -9.78 -2.77
CA THR A 18 -7.98 -9.75 -4.05
C THR A 18 -6.53 -9.31 -3.91
N LEU A 19 -6.07 -8.97 -2.70
CA LEU A 19 -4.72 -8.48 -2.47
C LEU A 19 -3.71 -9.65 -2.49
N GLN A 20 -2.92 -9.72 -3.55
CA GLN A 20 -1.94 -10.77 -3.74
C GLN A 20 -0.58 -10.41 -3.12
N ARG A 21 -0.20 -9.13 -3.19
CA ARG A 21 1.12 -8.68 -2.73
C ARG A 21 1.08 -7.22 -2.30
N ALA A 22 1.85 -6.90 -1.27
CA ALA A 22 2.13 -5.54 -0.88
C ALA A 22 3.64 -5.36 -0.68
N LYS A 23 4.20 -4.19 -1.04
CA LYS A 23 5.64 -3.96 -0.97
C LYS A 23 5.99 -2.52 -0.63
N TYR A 24 6.85 -2.34 0.37
CA TYR A 24 7.50 -1.05 0.60
C TYR A 24 8.61 -0.82 -0.44
N GLN A 25 8.58 0.35 -1.06
CA GLN A 25 9.71 0.92 -1.78
C GLN A 25 10.18 2.18 -1.03
N PRO A 26 11.39 2.70 -1.30
CA PRO A 26 11.92 3.87 -0.59
C PRO A 26 11.02 5.11 -0.64
N ASP A 27 10.28 5.28 -1.74
CA ASP A 27 9.46 6.46 -2.05
C ASP A 27 7.96 6.18 -2.11
N LYS A 28 7.55 4.90 -2.16
CA LYS A 28 6.16 4.51 -2.41
C LYS A 28 5.79 3.17 -1.81
N LEU A 29 4.49 2.97 -1.70
CA LEU A 29 3.87 1.73 -1.28
C LEU A 29 3.13 1.13 -2.47
N LEU A 30 3.39 -0.15 -2.78
CA LEU A 30 2.72 -0.85 -3.87
C LEU A 30 1.79 -1.92 -3.32
N PHE A 31 0.60 -2.02 -3.91
CA PHE A 31 -0.37 -3.09 -3.71
C PHE A 31 -0.68 -3.71 -5.07
N TYR A 32 -0.60 -5.04 -5.14
CA TYR A 32 -0.92 -5.82 -6.32
C TYR A 32 -2.18 -6.62 -6.02
N PHE A 33 -3.17 -6.45 -6.90
CA PHE A 33 -4.44 -7.14 -6.83
C PHE A 33 -4.53 -8.15 -7.98
N ASP A 34 -5.14 -9.31 -7.75
CA ASP A 34 -5.41 -10.29 -8.81
C ASP A 34 -6.44 -9.74 -9.82
N TYR A 35 -7.43 -9.00 -9.33
CA TYR A 35 -8.42 -8.28 -10.11
C TYR A 35 -9.04 -7.15 -9.28
N LEU A 36 -9.60 -6.16 -9.96
CA LEU A 36 -10.45 -5.14 -9.36
C LEU A 36 -11.91 -5.48 -9.65
N ASP A 37 -12.72 -5.56 -8.60
CA ASP A 37 -14.16 -5.79 -8.69
C ASP A 37 -14.95 -4.47 -8.70
N GLN A 38 -16.28 -4.57 -8.88
CA GLN A 38 -17.18 -3.42 -8.78
C GLN A 38 -17.43 -3.01 -7.31
N GLU A 39 -17.07 -3.86 -6.36
CA GLU A 39 -17.21 -3.60 -4.94
C GLU A 39 -16.07 -2.72 -4.43
N HIS A 40 -16.32 -1.95 -3.38
CA HIS A 40 -15.29 -1.12 -2.77
C HIS A 40 -14.25 -1.99 -2.04
N THR A 41 -13.05 -2.06 -2.58
CA THR A 41 -11.89 -2.67 -1.91
C THR A 41 -11.10 -1.60 -1.14
N CYS A 42 -10.97 -1.78 0.18
CA CYS A 42 -10.22 -0.86 1.06
C CYS A 42 -8.88 -1.48 1.49
N VAL A 43 -7.80 -0.70 1.42
CA VAL A 43 -6.50 -1.07 1.98
C VAL A 43 -6.13 -0.14 3.14
N ASN A 44 -5.75 -0.74 4.26
CA ASN A 44 -5.38 0.00 5.47
C ASN A 44 -3.88 -0.11 5.71
N PHE A 45 -3.21 1.02 5.80
CA PHE A 45 -1.79 1.07 6.09
C PHE A 45 -1.44 2.34 6.86
N THR A 46 -0.40 2.25 7.69
CA THR A 46 0.13 3.38 8.45
C THR A 46 1.41 3.86 7.80
N ILE A 47 1.45 5.11 7.34
CA ILE A 47 2.69 5.76 6.91
C ILE A 47 3.26 6.53 8.09
N GLU A 48 4.48 6.17 8.47
CA GLU A 48 5.23 6.87 9.50
C GLU A 48 6.28 7.79 8.87
N ARG A 49 6.55 8.88 9.56
CA ARG A 49 7.47 9.92 9.10
C ARG A 49 8.89 9.59 9.55
N TRP A 50 9.84 9.52 8.63
CA TRP A 50 11.23 9.20 8.93
C TRP A 50 12.03 10.42 9.41
N TYR A 51 11.75 11.61 8.86
CA TYR A 51 12.44 12.86 9.19
C TYR A 51 11.46 14.02 9.35
N PRO A 52 11.72 14.97 10.28
CA PRO A 52 10.93 16.19 10.38
C PRO A 52 11.06 17.00 9.08
N VAL A 53 9.94 17.34 8.46
CA VAL A 53 9.88 18.27 7.31
C VAL A 53 8.91 19.43 7.63
N ALA A 54 9.35 20.66 7.44
CA ALA A 54 8.50 21.82 7.71
C ALA A 54 7.34 21.94 6.70
N ASN A 55 7.46 21.30 5.52
CA ASN A 55 6.53 21.44 4.42
C ASN A 55 6.16 20.06 3.87
N MET A 56 5.07 19.47 4.39
CA MET A 56 4.51 18.25 3.83
C MET A 56 3.47 18.65 2.78
N SER A 57 3.55 18.05 1.59
CA SER A 57 2.50 18.19 0.59
C SER A 57 1.16 17.79 1.22
N ARG A 58 0.13 18.62 1.03
CA ARG A 58 -1.21 18.41 1.61
C ARG A 58 -1.83 17.05 1.22
N TYR A 59 -1.46 16.54 0.05
CA TYR A 59 -2.00 15.32 -0.52
C TYR A 59 -0.88 14.34 -0.88
N LEU A 60 -1.11 13.06 -0.59
CA LEU A 60 -0.28 11.96 -1.07
C LEU A 60 -0.83 11.50 -2.42
N PRO A 61 -0.02 11.46 -3.48
CA PRO A 61 -0.48 10.99 -4.77
C PRO A 61 -0.74 9.48 -4.72
N ILE A 62 -1.93 9.08 -5.18
CA ILE A 62 -2.32 7.68 -5.34
C ILE A 62 -2.54 7.42 -6.83
N ARG A 63 -2.06 6.28 -7.33
CA ARG A 63 -2.23 5.86 -8.71
C ARG A 63 -2.73 4.43 -8.74
N VAL A 64 -3.75 4.18 -9.55
CA VAL A 64 -4.31 2.86 -9.84
C VAL A 64 -4.20 2.66 -11.34
N TYR A 65 -3.63 1.54 -11.75
CA TYR A 65 -3.42 1.21 -13.16
C TYR A 65 -3.46 -0.30 -13.34
N ASP A 66 -3.87 -0.74 -14.52
CA ASP A 66 -3.89 -2.17 -14.86
C ASP A 66 -2.47 -2.70 -15.05
N TYR A 67 -2.24 -3.88 -14.52
CA TYR A 67 -1.00 -4.63 -14.67
C TYR A 67 -1.28 -5.78 -15.64
N TYR A 68 -0.51 -5.83 -16.74
CA TYR A 68 -0.73 -6.69 -17.92
C TYR A 68 -1.10 -8.14 -17.64
#